data_AF-A0A1R2BKM1-F1
#
_entry.id   AF-A0A1R2BKM1-F1
#
_cell.length_a   1.000
_cell.length_b   1.000
_cell.length_c   1.000
_cell.angle_alpha   90.00
_cell.angle_beta   90.00
_cell.angle_gamma   90.00
#
_symmetry.space_group_name_H-M   'P 1'
#
loop_
_entity.id
_entity.type
_entity.pdbx_description
1 polymer ?
#
loop_
_entity_poly.entity_id
_entity_poly.type
_entity_poly.pdbx_seq_one_letter_code
_entity_poly.pdbx_strand_id
1 'polypeptide(L)'
;MEKNLLGEDVADALFAGIDLEELSHDIILNSLLESPENIRELLSGKIFPMSRDQVLDLFREFETEGLISQEFSIKNLNDGEYNIDQVTEMLNLMFTRILQQE
;
A
#
# COMPACT_ATOMS: atom_id res chain seq x y z
N MET A 1 22.41 -19.37 0.77
CA MET A 1 22.00 -18.60 1.97
C MET A 1 20.76 -17.86 1.55
N GLU A 2 19.59 -18.41 1.87
CA GLU A 2 18.33 -17.65 1.77
C GLU A 2 18.43 -16.53 2.81
N LYS A 3 18.53 -15.29 2.36
CA LYS A 3 18.34 -14.14 3.24
C LYS A 3 16.85 -14.12 3.57
N ASN A 4 16.49 -14.65 4.73
CA ASN A 4 15.18 -14.38 5.32
C ASN A 4 15.20 -12.91 5.74
N LEU A 5 14.86 -12.01 4.81
CA LEU A 5 14.47 -10.66 5.16
C LEU A 5 13.22 -10.78 6.04
N LEU A 6 13.29 -10.26 7.25
CA LEU A 6 12.11 -10.13 8.11
C LEU A 6 11.24 -8.99 7.55
N GLY A 7 9.92 -9.04 7.72
CA GLY A 7 9.05 -7.99 7.16
C GLY A 7 9.34 -6.59 7.71
N GLU A 8 9.92 -6.50 8.91
CA GLU A 8 10.49 -5.27 9.47
C GLU A 8 11.64 -4.70 8.61
N ASP A 9 12.57 -5.54 8.15
CA ASP A 9 13.68 -5.12 7.29
C ASP A 9 13.19 -4.59 5.93
N VAL A 10 12.07 -5.12 5.45
CA VAL A 10 11.42 -4.70 4.20
C VAL A 10 10.70 -3.37 4.39
N ALA A 11 10.03 -3.16 5.52
CA ALA A 11 9.37 -1.91 5.86
C ALA A 11 10.41 -0.77 5.94
N ASP A 12 11.50 -1.01 6.68
CA ASP A 12 12.59 -0.05 6.78
C ASP A 12 13.20 0.27 5.40
N ALA A 13 13.37 -0.74 4.53
CA ALA A 13 13.88 -0.54 3.19
C ALA A 13 12.93 0.26 2.28
N LEU A 14 11.61 0.01 2.37
CA LEU A 14 10.55 0.79 1.72
C LEU A 14 10.66 2.28 2.07
N PHE A 15 10.79 2.60 3.36
CA PHE A 15 10.83 4.00 3.81
C PHE A 15 12.19 4.67 3.63
N ALA A 16 13.27 3.90 3.57
CA ALA A 16 14.61 4.41 3.29
C ALA A 16 14.84 4.76 1.80
N GLY A 17 13.86 4.49 0.91
CA GLY A 17 14.01 4.69 -0.53
C GLY A 17 15.06 3.76 -1.14
N ILE A 18 15.29 2.60 -0.51
CA ILE A 18 16.13 1.55 -1.06
C ILE A 18 15.38 0.95 -2.25
N ASP A 19 16.09 0.73 -3.35
CA ASP A 19 15.52 0.19 -4.57
C ASP A 19 15.01 -1.24 -4.33
N LEU A 20 13.69 -1.41 -4.32
CA LEU A 20 13.02 -2.69 -4.05
C LEU A 20 12.66 -3.45 -5.32
N GLU A 21 13.18 -3.04 -6.48
CA GLU A 21 13.02 -3.75 -7.75
C GLU A 21 13.44 -5.24 -7.66
N GLU A 22 14.23 -5.63 -6.66
CA GLU A 22 14.61 -7.03 -6.39
C GLU A 22 13.65 -7.81 -5.46
N LEU A 23 12.70 -7.16 -4.79
CA LEU A 23 11.73 -7.82 -3.91
C LEU A 23 10.45 -8.21 -4.65
N SER A 24 9.92 -9.40 -4.36
CA SER A 24 8.60 -9.78 -4.87
C SER A 24 7.51 -8.91 -4.23
N HIS A 25 6.46 -8.62 -5.00
CA HIS A 25 5.31 -7.85 -4.51
C HIS A 25 4.73 -8.46 -3.24
N ASP A 26 4.67 -9.78 -3.14
CA ASP A 26 4.15 -10.49 -1.96
C ASP A 26 4.93 -10.12 -0.69
N ILE A 27 6.25 -9.95 -0.78
CA ILE A 27 7.10 -9.61 0.38
C ILE A 27 6.82 -8.18 0.82
N ILE A 28 6.69 -7.26 -0.14
CA ILE A 28 6.34 -5.86 0.11
C ILE A 28 4.96 -5.77 0.78
N LEU A 29 3.95 -6.46 0.22
CA LEU A 29 2.60 -6.44 0.74
C LEU A 29 2.49 -7.11 2.11
N ASN A 30 3.18 -8.23 2.33
CA ASN A 30 3.25 -8.86 3.65
C ASN A 30 3.84 -7.90 4.69
N SER A 31 4.95 -7.22 4.37
CA SER A 31 5.56 -6.20 5.23
C SER A 31 4.60 -5.05 5.56
N LEU A 32 3.87 -4.52 4.56
CA LEU A 32 2.85 -3.50 4.79
C LEU A 32 1.69 -4.01 5.68
N LEU A 33 1.37 -5.30 5.62
CA LEU A 33 0.28 -5.90 6.39
C LEU A 33 0.69 -6.40 7.78
N GLU A 34 1.98 -6.48 8.11
CA GLU A 34 2.45 -6.86 9.45
C GLU A 34 1.91 -5.91 10.53
N SER A 35 1.78 -4.62 10.19
CA SER A 35 1.25 -3.59 11.07
C SER A 35 0.43 -2.55 10.29
N PRO A 36 -0.76 -2.14 10.76
CA PRO A 36 -1.49 -1.02 10.20
C PRO A 36 -0.68 0.29 10.17
N GLU A 37 0.34 0.41 11.03
CA GLU A 37 1.20 1.58 11.07
C GLU A 37 2.10 1.67 9.83
N ASN A 38 2.51 0.55 9.22
CA ASN A 38 3.33 0.56 8.01
C ASN A 38 2.56 1.17 6.83
N ILE A 39 1.26 0.89 6.73
CA ILE A 39 0.39 1.54 5.74
C ILE A 39 0.22 3.03 6.05
N ARG A 40 0.14 3.42 7.33
CA ARG A 40 0.09 4.84 7.71
C ARG A 40 1.38 5.58 7.40
N GLU A 41 2.53 4.94 7.58
CA GLU A 41 3.83 5.47 7.21
C GLU A 41 3.95 5.65 5.69
N LEU A 42 3.44 4.70 4.89
CA LEU A 42 3.30 4.86 3.43
C LEU A 42 2.45 6.08 3.06
N LEU A 43 1.42 6.38 3.87
CA LEU A 43 0.54 7.54 3.69
C LEU A 43 1.08 8.84 4.32
N SER A 44 2.18 8.82 5.07
CA SER A 44 2.66 9.96 5.86
C SER A 44 3.03 11.19 5.03
N GLY A 45 3.41 10.98 3.77
CA GLY A 45 3.68 12.05 2.80
C GLY A 45 2.43 12.66 2.15
N LYS A 46 1.24 12.17 2.47
CA LYS A 46 -0.02 12.60 1.86
C LYS A 46 -0.81 13.55 2.76
N ILE A 47 -1.67 14.37 2.17
CA ILE A 47 -2.47 15.37 2.87
C ILE A 47 -3.88 14.82 3.13
N PHE A 48 -4.32 14.89 4.38
CA PHE A 48 -5.65 14.47 4.82
C PHE A 48 -6.46 15.65 5.39
N PRO A 49 -7.80 15.64 5.25
CA PRO A 49 -8.59 14.61 4.57
C PRO A 49 -8.41 14.63 3.05
N MET A 50 -8.53 13.47 2.41
CA MET A 50 -8.48 13.31 0.96
C MET A 50 -9.87 13.37 0.37
N SER A 51 -10.05 14.09 -0.73
CA SER A 51 -11.27 13.97 -1.55
C SER A 51 -11.34 12.60 -2.24
N ARG A 52 -12.53 12.23 -2.70
CA ARG A 52 -12.73 11.06 -3.57
C ARG A 52 -11.70 10.98 -4.70
N ASP A 53 -11.49 12.07 -5.42
CA ASP A 53 -10.57 12.08 -6.56
C ASP A 53 -9.11 11.89 -6.11
N GLN A 54 -8.71 12.47 -4.98
CA GLN A 54 -7.38 12.26 -4.41
C GLN A 54 -7.14 10.80 -3.98
N VAL A 55 -8.15 10.14 -3.42
CA VAL A 55 -8.06 8.70 -3.11
C VAL A 55 -7.95 7.89 -4.40
N LEU A 56 -8.75 8.18 -5.42
CA LEU A 56 -8.65 7.47 -6.70
C LEU A 56 -7.27 7.66 -7.36
N ASP A 57 -6.70 8.87 -7.29
CA ASP A 57 -5.37 9.14 -7.81
C ASP A 57 -4.27 8.42 -7.02
N LEU A 58 -4.40 8.30 -5.69
CA LEU A 58 -3.49 7.50 -4.86
C LEU A 58 -3.47 6.02 -5.32
N PHE A 59 -4.63 5.43 -5.59
CA PHE A 59 -4.68 4.04 -6.08
C PHE A 59 -4.07 3.92 -7.49
N ARG A 60 -4.23 4.93 -8.35
CA ARG A 60 -3.57 4.94 -9.67
C ARG A 60 -2.05 5.09 -9.58
N GLU A 61 -1.55 5.85 -8.60
CA GLU A 61 -0.12 5.98 -8.31
C GLU A 61 0.46 4.60 -7.97
N PHE A 62 -0.15 3.89 -7.02
CA PHE A 62 0.26 2.53 -6.67
C PHE A 62 0.13 1.52 -7.81
N GLU A 63 -0.85 1.70 -8.71
CA GLU A 63 -0.98 0.88 -9.92
C GLU A 63 0.19 1.14 -10.89
N THR A 64 0.58 2.40 -11.04
CA THR A 64 1.68 2.83 -11.92
C THR A 64 3.04 2.38 -11.37
N GLU A 65 3.19 2.38 -10.05
CA GLU A 65 4.38 1.90 -9.33
C GLU A 65 4.44 0.37 -9.26
N GLY A 66 3.41 -0.34 -9.75
CA GLY A 66 3.37 -1.81 -9.75
C GLY A 66 3.04 -2.43 -8.39
N LEU A 67 2.79 -1.61 -7.35
CA LEU A 67 2.41 -2.09 -6.02
C LEU A 67 1.04 -2.78 -6.02
N ILE A 68 0.14 -2.38 -6.92
CA ILE A 68 -1.18 -2.99 -7.08
C ILE A 68 -1.49 -3.31 -8.54
N SER A 69 -2.14 -4.44 -8.80
CA SER A 69 -2.64 -4.76 -10.14
C SER A 69 -3.95 -4.02 -10.46
N GLN A 70 -4.20 -3.76 -11.75
CA GLN A 70 -5.42 -3.11 -12.25
C GLN A 70 -6.74 -3.74 -11.81
N GLU A 71 -6.73 -5.03 -11.49
CA GLU A 71 -7.90 -5.77 -11.01
C GLU A 71 -8.30 -5.42 -9.57
N PHE A 72 -7.33 -4.93 -8.77
CA PHE A 72 -7.54 -4.49 -7.38
C PHE A 72 -7.72 -2.98 -7.24
N SER A 73 -7.50 -2.23 -8.34
CA SER A 73 -7.69 -0.78 -8.40
C SER A 73 -9.14 -0.38 -8.08
N ILE A 74 -9.31 0.62 -7.21
CA ILE A 74 -10.63 1.11 -6.84
C ILE A 74 -11.14 2.05 -7.94
N LYS A 75 -12.32 1.74 -8.48
CA LYS A 75 -12.96 2.52 -9.56
C LYS A 75 -14.15 3.35 -9.09
N ASN A 76 -14.74 2.95 -7.97
CA ASN A 76 -15.94 3.56 -7.42
C ASN A 76 -15.75 3.82 -5.93
N LEU A 77 -15.82 5.09 -5.56
CA LEU A 77 -15.85 5.59 -4.20
C LEU A 77 -17.04 6.54 -4.08
N ASN A 78 -17.64 6.58 -2.91
CA ASN A 78 -18.69 7.56 -2.62
C ASN A 78 -18.11 8.98 -2.67
N ASP A 79 -18.92 9.95 -3.03
CA ASP A 79 -18.50 11.34 -2.90
C ASP A 79 -18.34 11.69 -1.41
N GLY A 80 -17.21 12.32 -1.08
CA GLY A 80 -16.89 12.65 0.30
C GLY A 80 -15.40 12.91 0.53
N GLU A 81 -15.09 13.12 1.80
CA GLU A 81 -13.76 13.27 2.33
C GLU A 81 -13.39 12.02 3.15
N TYR A 82 -12.15 11.57 2.96
CA TYR A 82 -11.60 10.37 3.55
C TYR A 82 -10.46 10.74 4.48
N ASN A 83 -10.56 10.33 5.75
CA ASN A 83 -9.46 10.48 6.70
C ASN A 83 -8.40 9.38 6.52
N ILE A 84 -7.27 9.53 7.21
CA ILE A 84 -6.17 8.58 7.12
C ILE A 84 -6.57 7.16 7.52
N ASP A 85 -7.41 7.00 8.54
CA ASP A 85 -7.84 5.68 9.01
C ASP A 85 -8.69 4.95 7.96
N GLN A 86 -9.60 5.68 7.29
CA GLN A 86 -10.43 5.13 6.21
C GLN A 86 -9.57 4.70 5.01
N VAL A 87 -8.61 5.53 4.60
CA VAL A 87 -7.71 5.19 3.48
C VAL A 87 -6.79 4.03 3.87
N THR A 88 -6.29 4.00 5.11
CA THR A 88 -5.49 2.89 5.66
C THR A 88 -6.27 1.59 5.61
N GLU A 89 -7.53 1.58 6.05
CA GLU A 89 -8.40 0.40 6.02
C GLU A 89 -8.66 -0.06 4.58
N MET A 90 -8.91 0.85 3.65
CA MET A 90 -9.09 0.52 2.23
C MET A 90 -7.85 -0.17 1.64
N LEU A 91 -6.65 0.36 1.92
CA LEU A 91 -5.40 -0.24 1.47
C LEU A 91 -5.15 -1.59 2.12
N ASN A 92 -5.39 -1.73 3.43
CA ASN A 92 -5.24 -2.99 4.15
C ASN A 92 -6.10 -4.11 3.57
N LEU A 93 -7.39 -3.82 3.30
CA LEU A 93 -8.32 -4.78 2.70
C LEU A 93 -7.88 -5.17 1.29
N MET A 94 -7.39 -4.21 0.51
CA MET A 94 -6.94 -4.42 -0.85
C MET A 94 -5.66 -5.27 -0.91
N PHE A 95 -4.63 -4.93 -0.12
CA PHE A 95 -3.40 -5.73 -0.01
C PHE A 95 -3.68 -7.15 0.49
N THR A 96 -4.56 -7.31 1.48
CA THR A 96 -4.98 -8.63 1.96
C THR A 96 -5.62 -9.44 0.84
N ARG A 97 -6.43 -8.81 0.00
CA ARG A 97 -7.08 -9.48 -1.13
C ARG A 97 -6.11 -9.89 -2.21
N ILE A 98 -5.07 -9.09 -2.49
CA ILE A 98 -4.00 -9.45 -3.44
C ILE A 98 -3.35 -10.77 -3.01
N LEU A 99 -2.87 -10.83 -1.76
CA LEU A 99 -2.20 -12.02 -1.21
C LEU A 99 -3.09 -13.26 -1.12
N GLN A 100 -4.41 -13.10 -1.12
CA GLN A 100 -5.36 -14.23 -1.09
C GLN A 100 -5.67 -14.80 -2.48
N GLN A 101 -5.29 -14.10 -3.56
CA GLN A 101 -5.57 -14.52 -4.94
C GLN A 101 -4.36 -15.11 -5.67
N GLU A 102 -3.18 -15.10 -5.05
CA GLU A 102 -1.96 -15.79 -5.51
C GLU A 102 -1.84 -17.21 -4.94
#